data_AF-A0A3M1NSL1-F1
#
_entry.id   AF-A0A3M1NSL1-F1
#
_cell.length_a   1.000
_cell.length_b   1.000
_cell.length_c   1.000
_cell.angle_alpha   90.00
_cell.angle_beta   90.00
_cell.angle_gamma   90.00
#
_symmetry.space_group_name_H-M   'P 1'
#
loop_
_entity.id
_entity.type
_entity.pdbx_description
1 polymer ?
#
loop_
_entity_poly.entity_id
_entity_poly.type
_entity_poly.pdbx_seq_one_letter_code
_entity_poly.pdbx_strand_id
1 'polypeptide(L)' 'MKITVVGAGNVGATVADCIARKDMAKEVVLIDIVEGLPQGKALDMWEAAPIHGYDTRVIGTNDYADTAGSD' A
#
# COMPACT_ATOMS: atom_id res chain seq x y z
N MET A 1 8.37 10.80 -1.66
CA MET A 1 6.95 10.98 -1.37
C MET A 1 6.42 9.67 -0.83
N LYS A 2 5.72 9.72 0.29
CA LYS A 2 5.11 8.57 0.97
C LYS A 2 3.62 8.85 1.10
N ILE A 3 2.77 7.89 0.73
CA ILE A 3 1.31 8.05 0.78
C ILE A 3 0.71 6.99 1.69
N THR A 4 -0.19 7.39 2.60
CA THR A 4 -0.95 6.46 3.43
C THR A 4 -2.38 6.33 2.92
N VAL A 5 -2.87 5.09 2.82
CA VAL A 5 -4.29 4.77 2.57
C VAL A 5 -4.85 4.10 3.82
N VAL A 6 -5.84 4.75 4.44
CA VAL A 6 -6.53 4.24 5.64
C VAL A 6 -7.72 3.38 5.21
N GLY A 7 -7.65 2.09 5.54
CA GLY A 7 -8.61 1.04 5.19
C GLY A 7 -8.11 0.15 4.05
N ALA A 8 -7.94 -1.14 4.32
CA ALA A 8 -7.58 -2.20 3.36
C ALA A 8 -8.80 -2.93 2.78
N GLY A 9 -10.00 -2.36 2.92
CA GLY A 9 -11.21 -2.80 2.21
C GLY A 9 -11.07 -2.67 0.69
N ASN A 10 -12.13 -2.98 -0.06
CA ASN A 10 -12.06 -3.02 -1.53
C ASN A 10 -11.64 -1.68 -2.15
N VAL A 11 -12.18 -0.58 -1.64
CA VAL A 11 -11.86 0.76 -2.16
C VAL A 11 -10.42 1.15 -1.85
N GLY A 12 -9.99 1.07 -0.58
CA GLY A 12 -8.64 1.48 -0.20
C GLY A 12 -7.54 0.61 -0.81
N ALA A 13 -7.77 -0.70 -0.93
CA ALA A 13 -6.86 -1.58 -1.66
C ALA A 13 -6.72 -1.18 -3.13
N THR A 14 -7.84 -0.83 -3.80
CA THR A 14 -7.80 -0.36 -5.20
C THR A 14 -7.08 0.98 -5.32
N VAL A 15 -7.27 1.89 -4.35
CA VAL A 15 -6.55 3.17 -4.32
C VAL A 15 -5.05 2.94 -4.18
N ALA A 16 -4.61 2.08 -3.25
CA ALA A 16 -3.20 1.75 -3.06
C ALA A 16 -2.57 1.14 -4.31
N ASP A 17 -3.24 0.17 -4.94
CA ASP A 17 -2.80 -0.46 -6.19
C ASP A 17 -2.73 0.55 -7.35
N CYS A 18 -3.73 1.43 -7.49
CA CYS A 18 -3.72 2.47 -8.51
C CYS A 18 -2.57 3.49 -8.32
N ILE A 19 -2.24 3.84 -7.08
CA ILE A 19 -1.11 4.73 -6.77
C ILE A 19 0.20 4.03 -7.13
N ALA A 20 0.35 2.76 -6.73
CA ALA A 20 1.54 1.98 -6.99
C ALA A 20 1.79 1.77 -8.49
N ARG A 21 0.77 1.34 -9.25
CA ARG A 21 0.87 1.15 -10.71
C ARG A 21 1.17 2.41 -11.50
N LYS A 22 0.80 3.58 -10.97
CA LYS A 22 1.12 4.88 -11.58
C LYS A 22 2.50 5.39 -11.20
N ASP A 23 3.23 4.65 -10.37
CA ASP A 23 4.53 4.98 -9.83
C ASP A 23 4.62 6.39 -9.21
N MET A 24 3.54 6.80 -8.53
CA MET A 24 3.37 8.18 -8.05
C MET A 24 4.16 8.47 -6.76
N ALA A 25 4.50 7.44 -6.00
CA ALA A 25 5.14 7.56 -4.69
C ALA A 25 6.30 6.59 -4.57
N LYS A 26 7.24 6.85 -3.66
CA LYS A 26 8.28 5.85 -3.36
C LYS A 26 7.72 4.72 -2.49
N GLU A 27 6.76 5.04 -1.63
CA GLU A 27 6.14 4.11 -0.70
C GLU A 27 4.65 4.42 -0.53
N VAL A 28 3.84 3.36 -0.50
CA VAL A 28 2.42 3.38 -0.15
C VAL A 28 2.22 2.53 1.10
N VAL A 29 1.63 3.11 2.15
CA VAL A 29 1.27 2.40 3.38
C VAL A 29 -0.22 2.13 3.38
N LEU A 30 -0.60 0.86 3.36
CA LEU A 30 -1.98 0.42 3.53
C LEU A 30 -2.20 0.01 4.99
N ILE A 31 -2.99 0.79 5.72
CA ILE A 31 -3.29 0.52 7.14
C ILE A 31 -4.73 0.04 7.32
N ASP A 32 -4.95 -0.98 8.14
CA ASP A 32 -6.28 -1.43 8.55
C ASP A 32 -6.26 -1.96 9.99
N ILE A 33 -7.42 -2.16 10.60
CA ILE A 33 -7.55 -2.76 11.94
C ILE A 33 -7.56 -4.29 11.88
N VAL A 34 -7.91 -4.88 10.74
CA VAL A 34 -7.96 -6.34 10.57
C VAL A 34 -6.53 -6.86 10.38
N GLU A 35 -6.04 -7.63 11.35
CA GLU A 35 -4.70 -8.23 11.28
C GLU A 35 -4.55 -9.16 10.05
N GLY A 36 -3.39 -9.07 9.39
CA GLY A 36 -3.05 -9.89 8.22
C GLY A 36 -3.70 -9.41 6.91
N LEU A 37 -4.82 -8.69 6.95
CA LEU A 37 -5.51 -8.19 5.75
C LEU A 37 -4.66 -7.17 4.96
N PRO A 38 -4.16 -6.06 5.53
CA PRO A 38 -3.35 -5.11 4.79
C PRO A 38 -2.02 -5.72 4.34
N GLN A 39 -1.42 -6.60 5.16
CA GLN A 39 -0.16 -7.28 4.86
C GLN A 39 -0.31 -8.20 3.64
N GLY A 40 -1.37 -9.02 3.61
CA GLY A 40 -1.62 -9.93 2.49
C GLY A 40 -1.86 -9.17 1.18
N LYS A 41 -2.64 -8.09 1.24
CA LYS A 41 -2.90 -7.25 0.05
C LYS A 41 -1.67 -6.50 -0.44
N ALA A 42 -0.86 -5.96 0.48
CA ALA A 42 0.37 -5.27 0.12
C ALA A 42 1.41 -6.23 -0.49
N LEU A 43 1.51 -7.46 0.05
CA LEU A 43 2.37 -8.51 -0.50
C LEU A 43 1.93 -8.89 -1.91
N ASP A 44 0.64 -9.16 -2.12
CA ASP A 44 0.05 -9.49 -3.43
C ASP A 44 0.36 -8.40 -4.47
N MET A 45 0.15 -7.12 -4.10
CA MET A 45 0.53 -5.99 -4.96
C MET A 45 2.02 -6.02 -5.31
N TRP A 46 2.90 -6.17 -4.31
CA TRP A 46 4.35 -6.12 -4.53
C TRP A 46 4.89 -7.31 -5.33
N GLU A 47 4.30 -8.49 -5.21
CA GLU A 47 4.59 -9.64 -6.07
C GLU A 47 4.15 -9.40 -7.52
N ALA A 48 3.08 -8.63 -7.74
CA ALA A 48 2.65 -8.20 -9.07
C ALA A 48 3.48 -7.04 -9.66
N ALA A 49 4.32 -6.36 -8.85
CA ALA A 49 5.08 -5.19 -9.28
C ALA A 49 6.01 -5.44 -10.48
N PRO A 50 6.81 -6.52 -10.54
CA PRO A 50 7.65 -6.80 -11.70
C PRO A 50 6.86 -7.13 -12.98
N ILE A 51 5.63 -7.62 -12.83
CA ILE A 51 4.73 -7.92 -13.96
C ILE A 51 4.15 -6.62 -14.51
N HIS A 52 3.81 -5.67 -13.64
CA HIS A 52 3.20 -4.40 -14.03
C HIS A 52 4.21 -3.26 -14.26
N GLY A 53 5.46 -3.43 -13.88
CA GLY A 53 6.56 -2.51 -14.18
C GLY A 53 6.57 -1.23 -13.34
N TYR A 54 6.28 -1.32 -12.03
CA TYR A 54 6.37 -0.19 -11.11
C TYR A 54 7.35 -0.47 -9.96
N ASP A 55 7.93 0.58 -9.40
CA ASP A 55 8.92 0.50 -8.31
C ASP A 55 8.38 0.99 -6.95
N THR A 56 7.19 1.61 -6.94
CA THR A 56 6.50 2.05 -5.72
C THR A 56 6.34 0.92 -4.70
N ARG A 57 7.02 1.01 -3.56
CA ARG A 57 6.92 -0.01 -2.51
C ARG A 57 5.57 0.04 -1.81
N VAL A 58 4.83 -1.06 -1.80
CA VAL A 58 3.60 -1.17 -0.99
C VAL A 58 3.91 -1.91 0.31
N ILE A 59 3.49 -1.36 1.45
CA ILE A 59 3.56 -2.01 2.76
C ILE A 59 2.17 -2.07 3.38
N GLY A 60 1.88 -3.14 4.11
CA GLY A 60 0.65 -3.33 4.85
C GLY A 60 0.92 -3.34 6.35
N THR A 61 0.13 -2.62 7.15
CA THR A 61 0.34 -2.52 8.60
C THR A 61 -0.98 -2.39 9.38
N ASN A 62 -0.90 -2.64 10.68
CA ASN A 62 -1.95 -2.32 11.65
C ASN A 62 -1.52 -1.21 12.63
N ASP A 63 -0.29 -0.69 12.51
CA ASP A 63 0.27 0.34 13.38
C ASP A 63 0.37 1.70 12.66
N TYR A 64 -0.18 2.74 13.26
CA TYR A 64 -0.09 4.10 12.76
C TYR A 64 1.35 4.65 12.77
N ALA A 65 2.25 4.09 13.57
CA ALA A 65 3.66 4.48 13.56
C ALA A 65 4.27 4.36 12.15
N ASP A 66 3.87 3.34 11.38
CA ASP A 66 4.35 3.11 10.02
C ASP A 66 3.83 4.13 9.00
N THR A 67 2.78 4.90 9.35
CA THR A 67 2.23 5.97 8.50
C THR A 67 2.97 7.29 8.63
N ALA A 68 3.89 7.40 9.60
CA ALA A 68 4.62 8.62 9.88
C ALA A 68 5.38 9.15 8.66
N GLY A 69 5.33 10.47 8.48
CA GLY A 69 6.00 11.15 7.37
C GLY A 69 5.35 10.92 6.01
N SER A 70 4.07 10.52 5.97
CA SER A 70 3.28 10.58 4.74
C SER A 70 2.99 12.03 4.37
N ASP A 71 3.04 12.32 3.07
CA ASP A 71 2.70 13.62 2.46
C ASP A 71 1.19 13.81 2.31
#